data_AF-R4YNF0-F1
#
_entry.id   AF-R4YNF0-F1
#
_cell.length_a   1.000
_cell.length_b   1.000
_cell.length_c   1.000
_cell.angle_alpha   90.00
_cell.angle_beta   90.00
_cell.angle_gamma   90.00
#
_symmetry.space_group_name_H-M   'P 1'
#
loop_
_entity.id
_entity.type
_entity.pdbx_description
1 polymer ?
#
loop_
_entity_poly.entity_id
_entity_poly.type
_entity_poly.pdbx_seq_one_letter_code
_entity_poly.pdbx_strand_id
1 'polypeptide(L)'
;MKNLEPTLSEVIGKQIKQLRKTYYPHDDLEAFALRIGVSKNTYQKIEVGKGNPSLNTLLAISSLYDLQEGLLNAFLKPKSENLFELRDKSK
;
A
#
# COMPACT_ATOMS: atom_id res chain seq x y z
N MET A 1 11.11 25.64 8.62
CA MET A 1 12.14 24.82 7.96
C MET A 1 11.40 23.80 7.09
N LYS A 2 11.63 23.77 5.77
CA LYS A 2 11.08 22.70 4.91
C LYS A 2 11.84 21.42 5.23
N ASN A 3 11.13 20.33 5.55
CA ASN A 3 11.74 19.01 5.52
C ASN A 3 12.23 18.76 4.08
N LEU A 4 13.52 18.46 3.94
CA LEU A 4 14.14 18.18 2.65
C LEU A 4 13.79 16.78 2.13
N GLU A 5 13.35 15.88 3.01
CA GLU A 5 12.94 14.52 2.69
C GLU A 5 11.41 14.38 2.68
N PRO A 6 10.85 13.63 1.71
CA PRO A 6 9.42 13.37 1.65
C PRO A 6 9.00 12.48 2.83
N THR A 7 7.86 12.82 3.42
CA THR A 7 7.20 11.98 4.41
C THR A 7 6.72 10.66 3.80
N LEU A 8 6.56 9.63 4.62
CA LEU A 8 6.02 8.34 4.17
C LEU A 8 4.64 8.50 3.50
N SER A 9 3.80 9.38 4.04
CA SER A 9 2.47 9.68 3.49
C SER A 9 2.56 10.27 2.08
N GLU A 10 3.52 11.15 1.82
CA GLU A 10 3.76 11.72 0.49
C GLU A 10 4.27 10.66 -0.51
N VAL A 11 5.15 9.77 -0.07
CA VAL A 11 5.65 8.66 -0.90
C VAL A 11 4.49 7.72 -1.27
N ILE A 12 3.72 7.25 -0.28
CA ILE A 12 2.58 6.35 -0.49
C ILE A 12 1.52 7.03 -1.38
N GLY A 13 1.17 8.28 -1.10
CA GLY A 13 0.20 9.04 -1.88
C GLY A 13 0.58 9.15 -3.34
N LYS A 14 1.86 9.44 -3.62
CA LYS A 14 2.40 9.51 -4.98
C LYS A 14 2.33 8.15 -5.70
N GLN A 15 2.66 7.06 -5.01
CA GLN A 15 2.59 5.70 -5.57
C GLN A 15 1.14 5.31 -5.89
N ILE A 16 0.19 5.56 -4.98
CA ILE A 16 -1.24 5.29 -5.21
C ILE A 16 -1.77 6.09 -6.41
N LYS A 17 -1.39 7.37 -6.51
CA LYS A 17 -1.75 8.22 -7.65
C LYS A 17 -1.19 7.67 -8.96
N GLN A 18 0.05 7.19 -8.94
CA GLN A 18 0.69 6.60 -10.12
C GLN A 18 -0.01 5.30 -10.53
N LEU A 19 -0.33 4.42 -9.58
CA LEU A 19 -1.11 3.20 -9.82
C LEU A 19 -2.47 3.52 -10.48
N ARG A 20 -3.25 4.47 -9.92
CA ARG A 20 -4.51 4.90 -10.53
C ARG A 20 -4.29 5.37 -11.96
N LYS A 21 -3.34 6.27 -12.21
CA LYS A 21 -3.11 6.81 -13.56
C LYS A 21 -2.68 5.74 -14.57
N THR A 22 -1.97 4.72 -14.14
CA THR A 22 -1.49 3.64 -15.00
C THR A 22 -2.60 2.64 -15.35
N TYR A 23 -3.36 2.18 -14.35
CA TYR A 23 -4.32 1.07 -14.53
C TYR A 23 -5.77 1.52 -14.64
N TYR A 24 -6.09 2.73 -14.17
CA TYR A 24 -7.41 3.35 -14.23
C TYR A 24 -7.31 4.79 -14.78
N PRO A 25 -6.78 4.99 -16.00
CA PRO A 25 -6.49 6.32 -16.56
C PRO A 25 -7.75 7.19 -16.75
N HIS A 26 -8.92 6.57 -16.85
CA HIS A 26 -10.21 7.25 -17.02
C HIS A 26 -10.91 7.55 -15.69
N ASP A 27 -10.41 7.04 -14.57
CA ASP A 27 -10.97 7.36 -13.27
C ASP A 27 -10.50 8.75 -12.83
N ASP A 28 -11.47 9.61 -12.54
CA ASP A 28 -11.24 10.81 -11.76
C ASP A 28 -11.10 10.48 -10.25
N LEU A 29 -10.99 11.51 -9.41
CA LEU A 29 -10.85 11.33 -7.96
C LEU A 29 -12.07 10.66 -7.32
N GLU A 30 -13.28 10.91 -7.83
CA GLU A 30 -14.51 10.34 -7.26
C GLU A 30 -14.64 8.87 -7.66
N ALA A 31 -14.45 8.57 -8.95
CA ALA A 31 -14.53 7.22 -9.49
C ALA A 31 -13.55 6.26 -8.78
N PHE A 32 -12.30 6.67 -8.61
CA PHE A 32 -11.33 5.82 -7.93
C PHE A 32 -11.59 5.70 -6.42
N ALA A 33 -12.04 6.79 -5.78
CA ALA A 33 -12.41 6.75 -4.36
C ALA A 33 -13.55 5.74 -4.11
N LEU A 34 -14.54 5.69 -5.01
CA LEU A 34 -15.62 4.72 -4.97
C LEU A 34 -15.10 3.27 -5.07
N ARG A 35 -14.16 2.98 -5.97
CA ARG A 35 -13.56 1.63 -6.11
C ARG A 35 -12.93 1.12 -4.83
N ILE A 36 -12.26 2.00 -4.10
CA ILE A 36 -11.54 1.63 -2.87
C ILE A 36 -12.37 1.86 -1.60
N GLY A 37 -13.65 2.20 -1.74
CA GLY A 37 -14.61 2.34 -0.64
C GLY A 37 -14.35 3.52 0.29
N VAL A 38 -13.85 4.66 -0.21
CA VAL A 38 -13.61 5.88 0.58
C VAL A 38 -14.27 7.10 -0.03
N SER A 39 -14.41 8.18 0.73
CA SER A 39 -14.89 9.45 0.18
C SER A 39 -13.86 10.08 -0.76
N LYS A 40 -14.30 10.84 -1.77
CA LYS A 40 -13.40 11.64 -2.63
C LYS A 40 -12.46 12.54 -1.83
N ASN A 41 -12.94 13.19 -0.78
CA ASN A 41 -12.10 14.08 0.04
C ASN A 41 -11.01 13.29 0.77
N THR A 42 -11.34 12.09 1.28
CA THR A 42 -10.36 11.17 1.87
C THR A 42 -9.32 10.77 0.84
N TYR A 43 -9.75 10.33 -0.35
CA TYR A 43 -8.85 9.93 -1.42
C TYR A 43 -7.93 11.07 -1.88
N GLN A 44 -8.49 12.27 -2.06
CA GLN A 44 -7.73 13.45 -2.44
C GLN A 44 -6.62 13.76 -1.43
N LYS A 45 -6.90 13.67 -0.11
CA LYS A 45 -5.87 13.86 0.94
C LYS A 45 -4.79 12.79 0.88
N ILE A 46 -5.16 11.54 0.60
CA ILE A 46 -4.21 10.43 0.43
C ILE A 46 -3.28 10.71 -0.76
N GLU A 47 -3.82 11.03 -1.95
CA GLU A 47 -3.00 11.28 -3.15
C GLU A 47 -1.97 12.41 -2.96
N VAL A 48 -2.32 13.45 -2.19
CA VAL A 48 -1.42 14.58 -1.93
C VAL A 48 -0.52 14.38 -0.71
N GLY A 49 -0.55 13.21 -0.06
CA GLY A 49 0.26 12.91 1.11
C GLY A 49 -0.16 13.61 2.40
N LYS A 50 -1.34 14.25 2.42
CA LYS A 50 -1.88 14.94 3.60
C LYS A 50 -2.76 14.04 4.48
N GLY A 51 -2.94 12.78 4.10
CA GLY A 51 -3.71 11.80 4.85
C GLY A 51 -3.07 10.42 4.74
N ASN A 52 -2.99 9.71 5.86
CA ASN A 52 -2.55 8.33 5.87
C ASN A 52 -3.71 7.41 5.46
N PRO A 53 -3.54 6.54 4.46
CA PRO A 53 -4.54 5.52 4.17
C PRO A 53 -4.66 4.56 5.35
N SER A 54 -5.89 4.17 5.67
CA SER A 54 -6.13 3.11 6.67
C SER A 54 -5.64 1.75 6.13
N LEU A 55 -5.45 0.76 7.00
CA LEU A 55 -5.14 -0.60 6.57
C LEU A 55 -6.22 -1.15 5.63
N ASN A 56 -7.50 -0.90 5.91
CA ASN A 56 -8.60 -1.30 5.04
C ASN A 56 -8.49 -0.66 3.65
N THR A 57 -8.08 0.61 3.58
CA THR A 57 -7.85 1.30 2.30
C THR A 57 -6.67 0.71 1.55
N LEU A 58 -5.57 0.38 2.24
CA LEU A 58 -4.41 -0.28 1.64
C LEU A 58 -4.76 -1.68 1.12
N LEU A 59 -5.59 -2.43 1.84
CA LEU A 59 -6.11 -3.73 1.41
C LEU A 59 -7.05 -3.61 0.20
N ALA A 60 -7.95 -2.64 0.20
CA ALA A 60 -8.84 -2.38 -0.93
C ALA A 60 -8.03 -2.02 -2.20
N ILE A 61 -7.02 -1.16 -2.06
CA ILE A 61 -6.12 -0.81 -3.15
C ILE A 61 -5.34 -2.05 -3.61
N SER A 62 -4.73 -2.82 -2.71
CA SER A 62 -3.93 -3.99 -3.10
C SER A 62 -4.76 -5.07 -3.80
N SER A 63 -6.04 -5.19 -3.43
CA SER A 63 -7.00 -6.10 -4.08
C SER A 63 -7.29 -5.72 -5.54
N LEU A 64 -7.20 -4.43 -5.91
CA LEU A 64 -7.37 -4.00 -7.31
C LEU A 64 -6.22 -4.47 -8.22
N TYR A 65 -5.10 -4.88 -7.65
CA TYR A 65 -3.87 -5.25 -8.37
C TYR A 65 -3.37 -6.67 -8.05
N ASP A 66 -4.19 -7.49 -7.38
CA ASP A 66 -3.81 -8.84 -6.92
C ASP A 66 -2.57 -8.87 -5.99
N LEU A 67 -2.33 -7.78 -5.25
CA LEU A 67 -1.19 -7.61 -4.33
C LEU A 67 -1.55 -7.88 -2.86
N GLN A 68 -2.78 -8.30 -2.58
CA GLN A 68 -3.29 -8.52 -1.23
C GLN A 68 -2.44 -9.51 -0.42
N GLU A 69 -2.04 -10.62 -1.03
CA GLU A 69 -1.18 -11.61 -0.37
C GLU A 69 0.20 -11.03 -0.02
N GLY A 70 0.80 -10.27 -0.93
CA GLY A 70 2.09 -9.61 -0.68
C GLY A 70 2.03 -8.64 0.49
N LEU A 71 0.95 -7.86 0.59
CA LEU A 71 0.72 -6.96 1.72
C LEU A 71 0.53 -7.73 3.04
N LEU A 72 -0.25 -8.80 3.03
CA LEU A 72 -0.49 -9.62 4.23
C LEU A 72 0.78 -10.37 4.67
N ASN A 73 1.58 -10.84 3.72
CA ASN A 73 2.85 -11.53 3.98
C ASN A 73 3.88 -10.62 4.65
N ALA A 74 3.80 -9.30 4.47
CA ALA A 74 4.67 -8.35 5.17
C ALA A 74 4.48 -8.37 6.70
N PHE A 75 3.35 -8.86 7.19
CA PHE A 75 3.06 -9.01 8.62
C PHE A 75 3.39 -10.41 9.15
N LEU A 76 3.74 -11.36 8.29
CA LEU A 76 4.19 -12.67 8.72
C LEU A 76 5.65 -12.55 9.16
N LYS A 77 5.91 -12.91 10.42
CA LYS A 77 7.30 -13.12 10.87
C LYS A 77 7.88 -14.25 10.02
N PRO A 78 9.00 -14.04 9.31
CA PRO A 78 9.67 -15.16 8.65
C PRO A 78 9.93 -16.22 9.72
N LYS A 79 9.64 -17.49 9.42
CA LYS A 79 10.13 -18.57 10.28
C LYS A 79 11.63 -18.36 10.40
N SER A 80 12.10 -18.04 11.59
CA SER A 80 13.52 -18.15 11.88
C SER A 80 13.82 -19.62 11.74
N GLU A 81 14.39 -20.03 10.63
CA GLU A 81 15.09 -21.31 10.61
C GLU A 81 16.19 -21.15 11.65
N ASN A 82 16.04 -21.84 12.78
CA ASN A 82 17.14 -21.93 13.72
C ASN A 82 18.29 -22.57 12.93
N LEU A 83 19.44 -21.90 12.88
CA LEU A 83 20.63 -22.40 12.20
C LEU A 83 20.99 -23.83 12.67
N PHE A 84 20.61 -24.15 13.91
CA PHE A 84 20.74 -25.47 14.52
C PHE A 84 19.76 -26.52 13.96
N GLU A 85 18.52 -26.15 13.61
CA GLU A 85 17.53 -27.05 13.00
C GLU A 85 17.87 -27.40 11.53
N LEU A 86 18.58 -26.53 10.82
CA LEU A 86 19.06 -26.79 9.46
C LEU A 86 20.19 -27.83 9.42
N ARG A 87 20.99 -27.93 10.49
CA ARG A 87 22.07 -28.91 10.60
C ARG A 87 21.54 -30.34 10.70
N ASP A 88 20.40 -30.52 11.34
CA ASP A 88 19.82 -31.85 11.58
C ASP A 88 19.01 -32.39 10.39
N LYS A 89 18.60 -31.52 9.46
CA LYS A 89 17.92 -31.91 8.20
C LYS A 89 18.86 -32.26 7.04
N SER A 90 20.18 -32.07 7.21
CA SER A 90 21.20 -32.37 6.19
C SER A 90 21.83 -33.77 6.35
N LYS A 91 21.21 -34.66 7.14
CA LYS A 91 21.58 -36.07 7.30
C LYS A 91 20.46 -36.96 6.77
#